data_AF-A0A833XSY7-F1
#
_entry.id   AF-A0A833XSY7-F1
#
_cell.length_a   1.000
_cell.length_b   1.000
_cell.length_c   1.000
_cell.angle_alpha   90.00
_cell.angle_beta   90.00
_cell.angle_gamma   90.00
#
_symmetry.space_group_name_H-M   'P 1'
#
loop_
_entity.id
_entity.type
_entity.pdbx_description
1 polymer ?
#
loop_
_entity_poly.entity_id
_entity_poly.type
_entity_poly.pdbx_seq_one_letter_code
_entity_poly.pdbx_strand_id
1 'polypeptide(L)'
;MYSEVDGCQVINHGVPESQIKAMIKACGEFFNLTEEEIKQEFAGKHVLDSIRCDTSFNAFVDKVLFWRDFLKVFVHPKFHSPSKPSGFRYLIGVQQKNPKSS
;
A
#
# COMPACT_ATOMS: atom_id res chain seq x y z
N MET A 1 -13.30 18.69 26.65
CA MET A 1 -13.65 19.11 25.28
C MET A 1 -13.22 17.98 24.36
N TYR A 2 -14.16 17.21 23.83
CA TYR A 2 -13.85 16.19 22.83
C TYR A 2 -13.75 16.88 21.47
N SER A 3 -12.60 16.78 20.82
CA SER A 3 -12.40 17.28 19.46
C SER A 3 -13.25 16.48 18.48
N GLU A 4 -13.81 17.20 17.52
CA GLU A 4 -14.70 16.75 16.45
C GLU A 4 -14.09 15.63 15.60
N VAL A 5 -14.96 14.82 15.01
CA VAL A 5 -14.58 13.67 14.19
C VAL A 5 -13.97 14.18 12.88
N ASP A 6 -12.65 14.13 12.78
CA ASP A 6 -11.89 14.63 11.63
C ASP A 6 -11.86 13.57 10.50
N GLY A 7 -13.01 13.35 9.87
CA GLY A 7 -13.14 12.40 8.76
C GLY A 7 -14.55 12.34 8.17
N CYS A 8 -14.65 12.42 6.84
CA CYS A 8 -15.90 12.22 6.10
C CYS A 8 -15.83 10.94 5.26
N GLN A 9 -16.97 10.25 5.13
CA GLN A 9 -17.14 9.17 4.16
C GLN A 9 -17.72 9.77 2.88
N VAL A 10 -17.10 9.48 1.74
CA VAL A 10 -17.56 9.95 0.43
C VAL A 10 -18.24 8.81 -0.31
N ILE A 11 -19.44 9.06 -0.81
CA ILE A 11 -20.17 8.19 -1.73
C ILE A 11 -20.15 8.81 -3.14
N ASN A 12 -20.33 7.99 -4.19
CA ASN A 12 -20.27 8.43 -5.60
C ASN A 12 -18.93 9.07 -6.01
N HIS A 13 -17.81 8.61 -5.41
CA HIS A 13 -16.45 9.11 -5.63
C HIS A 13 -15.85 8.80 -7.03
N GLY A 14 -16.67 8.43 -8.03
CA GLY A 14 -16.23 8.19 -9.41
C GLY A 14 -15.30 6.99 -9.66
N VAL A 15 -14.91 6.24 -8.62
CA VAL A 15 -14.07 5.03 -8.75
C VAL A 15 -14.98 3.81 -8.91
N PRO A 16 -14.84 3.00 -9.97
CA PRO A 16 -15.64 1.80 -10.15
C PRO A 16 -15.44 0.80 -8.98
N GLU A 17 -16.54 0.22 -8.47
CA GLU A 17 -16.46 -0.80 -7.42
C GLU A 17 -15.56 -1.98 -7.80
N SER A 18 -15.58 -2.38 -9.08
CA SER A 18 -14.71 -3.45 -9.59
C SER A 18 -13.23 -3.14 -9.40
N GLN A 19 -12.85 -1.86 -9.51
CA GLN A 19 -11.48 -1.42 -9.28
C GLN A 19 -11.10 -1.47 -7.79
N ILE A 20 -12.01 -1.06 -6.90
CA ILE A 20 -11.80 -1.16 -5.44
C ILE A 20 -11.64 -2.63 -5.03
N LYS A 21 -12.56 -3.50 -5.49
CA LYS A 21 -12.52 -4.95 -5.23
C LYS A 21 -11.22 -5.58 -5.76
N ALA A 22 -10.80 -5.21 -6.97
CA ALA A 22 -9.55 -5.68 -7.55
C ALA A 22 -8.33 -5.22 -6.73
N MET A 23 -8.31 -3.97 -6.25
CA MET A 23 -7.23 -3.47 -5.39
C MET A 23 -7.16 -4.23 -4.06
N ILE A 24 -8.30 -4.45 -3.39
CA ILE A 24 -8.36 -5.21 -2.15
C ILE A 24 -7.85 -6.65 -2.37
N LYS A 25 -8.30 -7.31 -3.44
CA LYS A 25 -7.85 -8.66 -3.81
C LYS A 25 -6.34 -8.70 -4.04
N ALA A 26 -5.80 -7.76 -4.81
CA ALA A 26 -4.38 -7.74 -5.14
C ALA A 26 -3.51 -7.43 -3.90
N CYS A 27 -3.97 -6.59 -2.97
CA CYS A 27 -3.31 -6.42 -1.68
C CYS A 27 -3.34 -7.72 -0.86
N GLY A 28 -4.47 -8.42 -0.81
CA GLY A 28 -4.57 -9.71 -0.14
C GLY A 28 -3.63 -10.76 -0.73
N GLU A 29 -3.54 -10.85 -2.05
CA GLU A 29 -2.59 -11.71 -2.75
C GLU A 29 -1.14 -11.35 -2.44
N PHE A 30 -0.81 -10.06 -2.37
CA PHE A 30 0.53 -9.60 -2.01
C PHE A 30 0.95 -10.07 -0.61
N PHE A 31 0.09 -9.89 0.40
CA PHE A 31 0.40 -10.29 1.78
C PHE A 31 0.30 -11.81 2.01
N ASN A 32 -0.28 -12.56 1.06
CA ASN A 32 -0.28 -14.02 1.06
C ASN A 32 0.94 -14.63 0.34
N LEU A 33 1.81 -13.83 -0.30
CA LEU A 33 3.08 -14.33 -0.85
C LEU A 33 3.96 -14.85 0.29
N THR A 34 4.86 -15.79 -0.03
CA THR A 34 5.73 -16.33 1.03
C THR A 34 6.70 -15.27 1.52
N GLU A 35 7.13 -15.40 2.77
CA GLU A 35 8.05 -14.44 3.38
C GLU A 35 9.38 -14.37 2.60
N GLU A 36 9.81 -15.49 2.00
CA GLU A 36 11.00 -15.54 1.15
C GLU A 36 10.82 -14.71 -0.13
N GLU A 37 9.67 -14.80 -0.80
CA GLU A 37 9.39 -14.02 -2.00
C GLU A 37 9.32 -12.52 -1.69
N ILE A 38 8.66 -12.17 -0.58
CA ILE A 38 8.53 -10.78 -0.13
C ILE A 38 9.89 -10.23 0.31
N LYS A 39 10.68 -10.99 1.09
CA LYS A 39 12.00 -10.56 1.55
C LYS A 39 13.02 -10.49 0.43
N GLN A 40 13.00 -11.39 -0.55
CA GLN A 40 13.94 -11.33 -1.68
C GLN A 40 13.72 -10.10 -2.56
N GLU A 41 12.47 -9.70 -2.77
CA GLU A 41 12.14 -8.63 -3.73
C GLU A 41 11.89 -7.27 -3.06
N PHE A 42 11.44 -7.25 -1.80
CA PHE A 42 10.95 -6.04 -1.12
C PHE A 42 11.49 -5.81 0.30
N ALA A 43 12.47 -6.59 0.78
CA ALA A 43 13.21 -6.24 2.00
C ALA A 43 14.01 -4.96 1.73
N GLY A 44 13.38 -3.81 2.02
CA GLY A 44 13.98 -2.51 1.84
C GLY A 44 15.31 -2.44 2.57
N LYS A 45 16.40 -2.28 1.83
CA LYS A 45 17.75 -2.13 2.38
C LYS A 45 17.96 -0.70 2.88
N HIS A 46 17.19 0.26 2.36
CA HIS A 46 17.28 1.67 2.71
C HIS A 46 15.90 2.32 2.87
N VAL A 47 15.79 3.30 3.79
CA VAL A 47 14.51 4.00 4.09
C VAL A 47 13.93 4.78 2.91
N LEU A 48 14.76 5.06 1.90
CA LEU A 48 14.40 5.78 0.66
C LEU A 48 14.05 4.84 -0.50
N ASP A 49 14.03 3.52 -0.28
CA ASP A 49 13.70 2.57 -1.34
C ASP A 49 12.27 2.82 -1.86
N SER A 50 12.14 2.84 -3.18
CA SER A 50 10.88 3.23 -3.84
C SER A 50 9.73 2.26 -3.58
N ILE A 51 10.05 1.02 -3.20
CA ILE A 51 9.11 -0.01 -2.77
C ILE A 51 9.72 -0.65 -1.52
N ARG A 52 8.95 -0.74 -0.43
CA ARG A 52 9.38 -1.37 0.81
C ARG A 52 8.22 -2.13 1.43
N CYS A 53 8.43 -3.42 1.68
CA CYS A 53 7.58 -4.19 2.56
C CYS A 53 8.25 -4.24 3.93
N ASP A 54 7.49 -3.97 4.99
CA ASP A 54 7.99 -4.06 6.35
C ASP A 54 6.94 -4.63 7.29
N THR A 55 7.44 -5.24 8.34
CA THR A 55 6.65 -5.59 9.51
C THR A 55 7.06 -4.60 10.59
N SER A 56 6.19 -4.29 11.55
CA SER A 56 6.51 -3.34 12.63
C SER A 56 7.66 -3.77 13.56
N PHE A 57 8.43 -4.79 13.20
CA PHE A 57 9.52 -5.33 13.99
C PHE A 57 10.82 -4.52 13.79
N ASN A 58 10.85 -3.28 14.25
CA ASN A 58 12.11 -2.57 14.45
C ASN A 58 12.50 -2.57 15.94
N ALA A 59 12.97 -3.73 16.41
CA ALA A 59 13.33 -3.97 17.81
C ALA A 59 14.39 -2.99 18.39
N PHE A 60 15.11 -2.26 17.53
CA PHE A 60 16.14 -1.30 17.95
C PHE A 60 15.61 0.13 18.17
N VAL A 61 14.44 0.48 17.65
CA VAL A 61 13.95 1.88 17.62
C VAL A 61 12.57 2.04 18.24
N ASP A 62 11.69 1.05 18.08
CA ASP A 62 10.29 1.20 18.48
C ASP A 62 10.03 0.74 19.91
N LYS A 63 9.59 1.68 20.76
CA LYS A 63 9.17 1.41 22.16
C LYS A 63 7.81 0.71 22.26
N VAL A 64 7.00 0.78 21.20
CA VAL A 64 5.68 0.16 21.09
C VAL A 64 5.57 -0.42 19.68
N LEU A 65 5.31 -1.73 19.59
CA LEU A 65 5.16 -2.43 18.32
C LEU A 65 3.68 -2.42 17.92
N PHE A 66 3.39 -2.03 16.68
CA PHE A 66 2.03 -2.13 16.12
C PHE A 66 1.82 -3.52 15.54
N TRP A 67 0.71 -4.20 15.82
CA TRP A 67 0.41 -5.46 15.14
C TRP A 67 -0.06 -5.20 13.70
N ARG A 68 0.89 -4.97 12.78
CA ARG A 68 0.62 -4.66 11.38
C ARG A 68 1.82 -4.92 10.48
N ASP A 69 1.51 -5.50 9.32
CA ASP A 69 2.39 -5.54 8.15
C ASP A 69 1.96 -4.47 7.14
N PHE A 70 2.92 -3.87 6.44
CA PHE A 70 2.62 -2.84 5.45
C PHE A 70 3.55 -2.85 4.24
N LEU A 71 2.99 -2.43 3.11
CA LEU A 71 3.69 -2.17 1.87
C LEU A 71 3.66 -0.66 1.60
N LYS A 72 4.84 -0.05 1.46
CA LYS A 72 5.01 1.35 1.06
C LYS A 72 5.52 1.42 -0.37
N VAL A 73 4.81 2.16 -1.22
CA VAL A 73 5.15 2.37 -2.62
C VAL A 73 5.19 3.87 -2.91
N PHE A 74 6.35 4.37 -3.35
CA PHE A 74 6.47 5.72 -3.87
C PHE A 74 6.06 5.74 -5.35
N VAL A 75 4.98 6.47 -5.63
CA VAL A 75 4.38 6.54 -6.96
C VAL A 75 4.70 7.87 -7.69
N HIS A 76 5.30 8.83 -6.99
CA HIS A 76 5.73 10.13 -7.50
C HIS A 76 7.09 10.49 -6.88
N PRO A 77 8.03 11.13 -7.61
CA PRO A 77 7.92 11.64 -8.99
C PRO A 77 8.01 10.55 -10.06
N LYS A 78 8.58 9.38 -9.73
CA LYS A 78 8.68 8.24 -10.63
C LYS A 78 7.78 7.11 -10.14
N PHE A 79 7.07 6.48 -11.07
CA PHE A 79 6.15 5.40 -10.74
C PHE A 79 6.88 4.06 -10.58
N HIS A 80 6.99 3.61 -9.33
CA HIS A 80 7.46 2.28 -8.96
C HIS A 80 6.26 1.43 -8.52
N SER A 81 6.31 0.13 -8.83
CA SER A 81 5.29 -0.83 -8.40
C SER A 81 5.94 -2.19 -8.21
N PRO A 82 5.49 -2.98 -7.22
CA PRO A 82 5.79 -4.40 -7.15
C PRO A 82 5.51 -5.11 -8.48
N SER A 83 6.35 -6.08 -8.82
CA SER A 83 6.14 -6.94 -10.00
C SER A 83 5.10 -8.04 -9.72
N LYS A 84 4.95 -8.41 -8.44
CA LYS A 84 3.97 -9.35 -7.90
C LYS A 84 3.01 -8.65 -6.93
N PRO A 85 1.74 -9.07 -6.85
CA PRO A 85 1.08 -10.00 -7.76
C PRO A 85 0.89 -9.39 -9.16
N SER A 86 0.69 -10.23 -10.17
CA SER A 86 0.49 -9.79 -11.54
C SER A 86 -0.75 -8.87 -11.62
N GLY A 87 -0.59 -7.71 -12.27
CA GLY A 87 -1.65 -6.70 -12.38
C GLY A 87 -1.66 -5.63 -11.29
N PHE A 88 -0.88 -5.78 -10.21
CA PHE A 88 -0.78 -4.76 -9.15
C PHE A 88 -0.37 -3.38 -9.70
N ARG A 89 0.60 -3.37 -10.62
CA ARG A 89 1.07 -2.17 -11.33
C ARG A 89 -0.04 -1.46 -12.11
N TYR A 90 -0.91 -2.22 -12.78
CA TYR A 90 -2.02 -1.64 -13.54
C TYR A 90 -3.02 -0.98 -12.59
N LEU A 91 -3.36 -1.65 -11.49
CA LEU A 91 -4.32 -1.16 -10.51
C LEU A 91 -3.84 0.15 -9.85
N ILE A 92 -2.57 0.25 -9.45
CA ILE A 92 -2.02 1.49 -8.88
C ILE A 92 -1.97 2.60 -9.93
N GLY A 93 -1.57 2.27 -11.17
CA GLY A 93 -1.49 3.25 -12.26
C GLY A 93 -2.85 3.86 -12.61
N VAL A 94 -3.94 3.09 -12.56
CA VAL A 94 -5.29 3.62 -12.80
C VAL A 94 -5.74 4.51 -11.64
N GLN A 95 -5.44 4.15 -10.38
CA GLN A 95 -5.74 5.01 -9.22
C GLN A 95 -5.00 6.36 -9.31
N GLN A 96 -3.74 6.37 -9.71
CA GLN A 96 -2.98 7.63 -9.91
C GLN A 96 -3.56 8.55 -10.98
N LYS A 97 -4.19 8.00 -12.02
CA LYS A 97 -4.82 8.78 -13.09
C LYS A 97 -6.19 9.35 -12.70
N ASN A 98 -6.80 8.82 -11.64
CA ASN A 98 -8.06 9.29 -11.07
C ASN A 98 -7.88 9.95 -9.69
N PRO A 99 -6.96 10.91 -9.50
CA PRO A 99 -6.73 11.51 -8.18
C PRO A 99 -7.86 12.46 -7.77
N LYS A 100 -8.78 12.81 -8.69
CA LYS A 100 -9.89 13.74 -8.47
C LYS A 100 -11.11 13.39 -9.32
N SER A 101 -12.18 12.95 -8.68
CA SER A 101 -13.52 13.47 -9.00
C SER A 101 -14.05 14.07 -7.70
N SER A 102 -14.06 15.41 -7.70
CA SER A 102 -14.53 16.40 -6.71
C SER A 102 -15.00 15.92 -5.34
#